data_AF-A0A0Q9T7M0-F1
#
_entry.id   AF-A0A0Q9T7M0-F1
#
_cell.length_a   1.000
_cell.length_b   1.000
_cell.length_c   1.000
_cell.angle_alpha   90.00
_cell.angle_beta   90.00
_cell.angle_gamma   90.00
#
_symmetry.space_group_name_H-M   'P 1'
#
loop_
_entity.id
_entity.type
_entity.pdbx_description
1 polymer ?
#
loop_
_entity_poly.entity_id
_entity_poly.type
_entity_poly.pdbx_seq_one_letter_code
_entity_poly.pdbx_strand_id
1 'polypeptide(L)'
;MSALVAFAIATALHAGFQVTVTVLVYPVLARRGAEEWRVAHERHSRSIAPLVGVVYLALLVTGGWLVASGPDTAGWVALALTAAALATTAGAAAPVHGRLADRDDRLVARLLVVDRWRCAFAVLGAVTALVAVATGG
;
A
#
# COMPACT_ATOMS: atom_id res chain seq x y z
N MET A 1 4.47 17.53 -17.00
CA MET A 1 3.55 16.81 -16.10
C MET A 1 3.46 17.60 -14.80
N SER A 2 2.26 17.96 -14.33
CA SER A 2 2.13 18.65 -13.03
C SER A 2 2.45 17.70 -11.88
N ALA A 3 2.87 18.24 -10.73
CA ALA A 3 3.17 17.45 -9.53
C ALA A 3 1.95 16.62 -9.08
N LEU A 4 0.75 17.19 -9.19
CA LEU A 4 -0.51 16.51 -8.88
C LEU A 4 -0.77 15.32 -9.81
N VAL A 5 -0.58 15.47 -11.13
CA VAL A 5 -0.74 14.35 -12.09
C VAL A 5 0.30 13.25 -11.81
N ALA A 6 1.54 13.61 -11.53
CA ALA A 6 2.59 12.65 -11.18
C ALA A 6 2.22 11.84 -9.93
N PHE A 7 1.72 12.51 -8.90
CA PHE A 7 1.27 11.89 -7.66
C PHE A 7 0.01 11.04 -7.86
N ALA A 8 -0.95 11.49 -8.68
CA ALA A 8 -2.14 10.72 -9.04
C ALA A 8 -1.78 9.40 -9.75
N ILE A 9 -0.80 9.41 -10.66
CA ILE A 9 -0.31 8.19 -11.32
C ILE A 9 0.34 7.24 -10.29
N ALA A 10 1.19 7.77 -9.40
CA ALA A 10 1.85 6.96 -8.37
C ALA A 10 0.85 6.34 -7.37
N THR A 11 -0.16 7.11 -6.95
CA THR A 11 -1.23 6.61 -6.06
C THR A 11 -2.13 5.59 -6.76
N ALA A 12 -2.46 5.78 -8.04
CA ALA A 12 -3.19 4.78 -8.83
C ALA A 12 -2.40 3.47 -8.98
N LEU A 13 -1.09 3.55 -9.25
CA LEU A 13 -0.20 2.39 -9.27
C LEU A 13 -0.21 1.66 -7.91
N HIS A 14 -0.09 2.41 -6.81
CA HIS A 14 -0.14 1.84 -5.47
C HIS A 14 -1.49 1.20 -5.13
N ALA A 15 -2.60 1.84 -5.50
CA ALA A 15 -3.94 1.29 -5.31
C ALA A 15 -4.11 -0.02 -6.09
N GLY A 16 -3.70 -0.07 -7.36
CA GLY A 16 -3.75 -1.30 -8.15
C GLY A 16 -2.89 -2.42 -7.56
N PHE A 17 -1.68 -2.10 -7.09
CA PHE A 17 -0.84 -3.03 -6.36
C PHE A 17 -1.53 -3.56 -5.10
N GLN A 18 -2.06 -2.66 -4.26
CA GLN A 18 -2.65 -3.03 -2.97
C GLN A 18 -3.94 -3.84 -3.16
N VAL A 19 -4.80 -3.49 -4.12
CA VAL A 19 -5.99 -4.28 -4.50
C VAL A 19 -5.58 -5.68 -4.95
N THR A 20 -4.53 -5.80 -5.78
CA THR A 20 -3.99 -7.09 -6.21
C THR A 20 -3.53 -7.94 -5.02
N VAL A 21 -2.82 -7.33 -4.07
CA VAL A 21 -2.38 -8.01 -2.85
C VAL A 21 -3.57 -8.49 -2.02
N THR A 22 -4.53 -7.61 -1.76
CA THR A 22 -5.71 -7.89 -0.94
C THR A 22 -6.62 -8.96 -1.53
N VAL A 23 -6.88 -8.89 -2.84
CA VAL A 23 -7.90 -9.74 -3.49
C VAL A 23 -7.30 -11.05 -4.01
N LEU A 24 -6.04 -11.05 -4.45
CA LEU A 24 -5.44 -12.24 -5.09
C LEU A 24 -4.34 -12.87 -4.22
N VAL A 25 -3.38 -12.08 -3.76
CA VAL A 25 -2.15 -12.61 -3.14
C VAL A 25 -2.41 -13.14 -1.74
N TYR A 26 -2.99 -12.33 -0.85
CA TYR A 26 -3.22 -12.73 0.53
C TYR A 26 -4.23 -13.87 0.71
N PRO A 27 -5.31 -13.97 -0.07
CA PRO A 27 -6.17 -15.16 -0.02
C PRO A 27 -5.43 -16.46 -0.37
N VAL A 28 -4.51 -16.42 -1.35
CA VAL A 28 -3.70 -17.59 -1.72
C VAL A 28 -2.71 -17.94 -0.60
N LEU A 29 -2.04 -16.95 -0.01
CA LEU A 29 -1.10 -17.16 1.08
C LEU A 29 -1.79 -17.66 2.36
N ALA A 30 -2.91 -17.06 2.74
CA ALA A 30 -3.64 -17.37 3.97
C ALA A 30 -4.23 -18.79 3.97
N ARG A 31 -4.44 -19.41 2.79
CA ARG A 31 -4.88 -20.81 2.66
C ARG A 31 -3.79 -21.85 2.91
N ARG A 32 -2.51 -21.44 2.99
CA ARG A 32 -1.39 -22.38 3.19
C ARG A 32 -1.40 -22.96 4.60
N GLY A 33 -1.34 -24.28 4.71
CA GLY A 33 -1.21 -24.98 5.98
C GLY A 33 0.14 -24.74 6.65
N ALA A 34 0.30 -25.18 7.91
CA ALA A 34 1.51 -24.97 8.69
C ALA A 34 2.77 -25.56 8.04
N GLU A 35 2.66 -26.74 7.42
CA GLU A 35 3.78 -27.44 6.76
C GLU A 35 4.36 -26.65 5.57
N GLU A 36 3.50 -26.03 4.77
CA GLU A 36 3.90 -25.26 3.59
C GLU A 36 4.25 -23.80 3.90
N TRP A 37 3.85 -23.31 5.09
CA TRP A 37 3.82 -21.89 5.41
C TRP A 37 5.16 -21.21 5.23
N ARG A 38 6.21 -21.74 5.88
CA ARG A 38 7.53 -21.10 5.93
C ARG A 38 8.10 -20.88 4.52
N VAL A 39 7.98 -21.89 3.65
CA VAL A 39 8.47 -21.80 2.26
C VAL A 39 7.61 -20.81 1.45
N ALA A 40 6.28 -20.87 1.59
CA ALA A 40 5.37 -20.00 0.85
C ALA A 40 5.49 -18.52 1.27
N HIS A 41 5.57 -18.25 2.58
CA HIS A 41 5.68 -16.91 3.14
C HIS A 41 7.04 -16.28 2.84
N GLU A 42 8.14 -17.04 2.92
CA GLU A 42 9.46 -16.55 2.54
C GLU A 42 9.52 -16.18 1.05
N ARG A 43 9.01 -17.06 0.18
CA ARG A 43 8.92 -16.78 -1.26
C ARG A 43 8.08 -15.53 -1.53
N HIS A 44 6.91 -15.42 -0.91
CA HIS A 44 6.07 -14.23 -1.02
C HIS A 44 6.82 -12.97 -0.59
N SER A 45 7.44 -12.98 0.59
CA SER A 45 8.14 -11.83 1.16
C SER A 45 9.30 -11.37 0.28
N ARG A 46 10.12 -12.29 -0.23
CA ARG A 46 11.21 -11.97 -1.16
C ARG A 46 10.72 -11.41 -2.49
N SER A 47 9.65 -11.98 -3.05
CA SER A 47 9.13 -11.55 -4.35
C SER A 47 8.44 -10.17 -4.29
N ILE A 48 7.74 -9.87 -3.20
CA ILE A 48 6.95 -8.64 -3.10
C ILE A 48 7.78 -7.43 -2.64
N ALA A 49 8.84 -7.64 -1.85
CA ALA A 49 9.61 -6.54 -1.24
C ALA A 49 10.22 -5.55 -2.26
N PRO A 50 10.84 -5.98 -3.38
CA PRO A 50 11.35 -5.06 -4.38
C PRO A 50 10.24 -4.22 -5.03
N LEU A 51 9.09 -4.84 -5.33
CA LEU A 51 7.95 -4.16 -5.93
C LEU A 51 7.37 -3.11 -4.97
N VAL A 52 7.22 -3.44 -3.69
CA VAL A 52 6.81 -2.48 -2.66
C VAL A 52 7.78 -1.31 -2.60
N GLY A 53 9.10 -1.58 -2.61
CA GLY A 53 10.12 -0.54 -2.58
C GLY A 53 10.00 0.45 -3.74
N VAL A 54 9.82 -0.05 -4.97
CA VAL A 54 9.63 0.79 -6.16
C VAL A 54 8.35 1.63 -6.06
N VAL A 55 7.22 1.02 -5.70
CA VAL A 55 5.93 1.71 -5.58
C VAL A 55 6.00 2.79 -4.49
N TYR A 56 6.60 2.50 -3.34
CA TYR A 56 6.68 3.45 -2.22
C TYR A 56 7.67 4.57 -2.50
N LEU A 57 8.78 4.29 -3.17
CA LEU A 57 9.70 5.33 -3.62
C LEU A 57 8.99 6.29 -4.58
N ALA A 58 8.20 5.78 -5.54
CA ALA A 58 7.42 6.63 -6.44
C ALA A 58 6.45 7.55 -5.69
N LEU A 59 5.73 7.02 -4.68
CA LEU A 59 4.85 7.83 -3.81
C LEU A 59 5.61 8.90 -3.04
N LEU A 60 6.76 8.56 -2.44
CA LEU A 60 7.55 9.51 -1.66
C LEU A 60 8.11 10.63 -2.52
N VAL A 61 8.64 10.30 -3.71
CA VAL A 61 9.20 11.29 -4.65
C VAL A 61 8.11 12.21 -5.18
N THR A 62 7.02 11.65 -5.70
CA THR A 62 5.93 12.45 -6.28
C THR A 62 5.14 13.21 -5.22
N GLY A 63 4.94 12.64 -4.03
CA GLY A 63 4.29 13.31 -2.90
C GLY A 63 5.14 14.45 -2.35
N GLY A 64 6.46 14.25 -2.21
CA GLY A 64 7.39 15.32 -1.83
C GLY A 64 7.41 16.46 -2.84
N TRP A 65 7.37 16.15 -4.14
CA TRP A 65 7.26 17.15 -5.19
C TRP A 65 5.93 17.91 -5.14
N LEU A 66 4.81 17.21 -4.88
CA LEU A 66 3.50 17.83 -4.70
C LEU A 66 3.49 18.79 -3.51
N VAL A 67 4.03 18.38 -2.35
CA VAL A 67 4.17 19.25 -1.17
C VAL A 67 4.98 20.50 -1.50
N ALA A 68 6.13 20.35 -2.19
CA ALA A 68 6.99 21.47 -2.58
C ALA A 68 6.32 22.41 -3.60
N SER A 69 5.33 21.92 -4.34
CA SER A 69 4.58 22.69 -5.35
C SER A 69 3.34 23.40 -4.76
N GLY A 70 3.00 23.16 -3.49
CA GLY A 70 1.87 23.78 -2.79
C GLY A 70 0.52 23.14 -3.16
N PRO A 71 0.15 22.01 -2.52
CA PRO A 71 -1.10 21.33 -2.83
C PRO A 71 -2.31 22.11 -2.32
N ASP A 72 -3.40 22.01 -3.06
CA ASP A 72 -4.72 22.44 -2.65
C ASP A 72 -5.30 21.52 -1.54
N THR A 73 -6.52 21.78 -1.11
CA THR A 73 -7.17 20.98 -0.05
C THR A 73 -7.29 19.50 -0.46
N ALA A 74 -7.65 19.20 -1.70
CA ALA A 74 -7.79 17.83 -2.17
C ALA A 74 -6.43 17.12 -2.24
N GLY A 75 -5.37 17.81 -2.68
CA GLY A 75 -4.00 17.34 -2.66
C GLY A 75 -3.53 16.99 -1.25
N TRP A 76 -3.84 17.83 -0.24
CA TRP A 76 -3.53 17.52 1.16
C TRP A 76 -4.27 16.29 1.68
N VAL A 77 -5.55 16.12 1.34
CA VAL A 77 -6.31 14.92 1.72
C VAL A 77 -5.72 13.66 1.08
N ALA A 78 -5.36 13.71 -0.21
CA ALA A 78 -4.72 12.60 -0.91
C ALA A 78 -3.35 12.22 -0.31
N LEU A 79 -2.54 13.23 0.05
CA LEU A 79 -1.27 13.04 0.76
C LEU A 79 -1.47 12.38 2.13
N ALA A 80 -2.45 12.85 2.91
CA ALA A 80 -2.76 12.29 4.23
C ALA A 80 -3.20 10.82 4.15
N LEU A 81 -4.06 10.47 3.20
CA LEU A 81 -4.49 9.08 2.97
C LEU A 81 -3.32 8.19 2.53
N THR A 82 -2.46 8.69 1.65
CA THR A 82 -1.25 7.98 1.22
C THR A 82 -0.29 7.77 2.39
N ALA A 83 -0.09 8.78 3.22
CA ALA A 83 0.70 8.69 4.44
C ALA A 83 0.11 7.68 5.43
N ALA A 84 -1.21 7.62 5.58
CA ALA A 84 -1.89 6.62 6.41
C ALA A 84 -1.64 5.19 5.90
N ALA A 85 -1.65 4.96 4.58
CA ALA A 85 -1.32 3.66 3.99
C ALA A 85 0.15 3.27 4.26
N LEU A 86 1.09 4.20 4.07
CA LEU A 86 2.52 4.01 4.36
C LEU A 86 2.76 3.72 5.85
N ALA A 87 2.17 4.51 6.74
CA ALA A 87 2.27 4.36 8.18
C ALA A 87 1.69 3.03 8.66
N THR A 88 0.53 2.62 8.14
CA THR A 88 -0.07 1.32 8.44
C THR A 88 0.82 0.17 7.94
N THR A 89 1.48 0.35 6.81
CA THR A 89 2.42 -0.66 6.29
C THR A 89 3.64 -0.79 7.20
N ALA A 90 4.31 0.32 7.50
CA ALA A 90 5.53 0.33 8.30
C ALA A 90 5.30 -0.05 9.76
N GLY A 91 4.22 0.47 10.37
CA GLY A 91 3.93 0.31 11.80
C GLY A 91 3.12 -0.93 12.16
N ALA A 92 2.43 -1.56 11.20
CA ALA A 92 1.59 -2.73 11.48
C ALA A 92 1.89 -3.92 10.56
N ALA A 93 1.84 -3.77 9.24
CA ALA A 93 1.99 -4.90 8.33
C ALA A 93 3.40 -5.51 8.35
N ALA A 94 4.45 -4.67 8.27
CA ALA A 94 5.83 -5.13 8.29
C ALA A 94 6.20 -5.85 9.60
N PRO A 95 5.87 -5.31 10.80
CA PRO A 95 6.09 -6.04 12.05
C PRO A 95 5.32 -7.36 12.15
N VAL A 96 4.09 -7.42 11.64
CA VAL A 96 3.32 -8.68 11.62
C VAL A 96 3.97 -9.70 10.69
N HIS A 97 4.44 -9.30 9.51
CA HIS A 97 5.21 -10.17 8.62
C HIS A 97 6.51 -10.66 9.25
N GLY A 98 7.24 -9.81 9.97
CA GLY A 98 8.48 -10.19 10.67
C GLY A 98 8.26 -11.23 11.78
N ARG A 99 7.04 -11.34 12.30
CA ARG A 99 6.65 -12.33 13.32
C ARG A 99 6.08 -13.63 12.73
N LEU A 100 5.79 -13.67 11.43
CA LEU A 100 5.14 -14.80 10.75
C LEU A 100 6.15 -15.80 10.14
N ALA A 101 7.28 -16.04 10.81
CA ALA A 101 8.26 -17.05 10.37
C ALA A 101 7.63 -18.45 10.28
N ASP A 102 6.77 -18.77 11.25
CA ASP A 102 5.90 -19.94 11.27
C ASP A 102 4.43 -19.51 11.21
N ARG A 103 3.53 -20.45 10.89
CA ARG A 103 2.11 -20.13 10.78
C ARG A 103 1.52 -19.85 12.17
N ASP A 104 0.95 -18.66 12.30
CA ASP A 104 0.11 -18.26 13.43
C ASP A 104 -1.19 -17.67 12.88
N ASP A 105 -2.31 -18.37 13.09
CA ASP A 105 -3.61 -17.97 12.56
C ASP A 105 -4.09 -16.62 13.10
N ARG A 106 -3.72 -16.24 14.32
CA ARG A 106 -4.07 -14.94 14.90
C ARG A 106 -3.29 -13.83 14.22
N LEU A 107 -2.00 -14.04 13.95
CA LEU A 107 -1.18 -13.09 13.21
C LEU A 107 -1.61 -12.99 11.74
N VAL A 108 -2.01 -14.10 11.11
CA VAL A 108 -2.60 -14.07 9.75
C VAL A 108 -3.90 -13.28 9.74
N ALA A 109 -4.82 -13.55 10.68
CA ALA A 109 -6.07 -12.79 10.78
C ALA A 109 -5.81 -11.29 10.98
N ARG A 110 -4.87 -10.93 11.87
CA ARG A 110 -4.44 -9.55 12.08
C ARG A 110 -3.86 -8.92 10.82
N LEU A 111 -3.00 -9.64 10.10
CA LEU A 111 -2.41 -9.18 8.83
C LEU A 111 -3.51 -8.85 7.83
N LEU A 112 -4.52 -9.71 7.68
CA LEU A 112 -5.64 -9.47 6.76
C LEU A 112 -6.51 -8.28 7.17
N VAL A 113 -6.64 -7.98 8.46
CA VAL A 113 -7.34 -6.75 8.91
C VAL A 113 -6.52 -5.51 8.56
N VAL A 114 -5.22 -5.52 8.89
CA VAL A 114 -4.29 -4.43 8.56
C VAL A 114 -4.25 -4.18 7.05
N ASP A 115 -4.26 -5.24 6.25
CA ASP A 115 -4.28 -5.16 4.80
C ASP A 115 -5.51 -4.46 4.22
N ARG A 116 -6.69 -4.75 4.77
CA ARG A 116 -7.94 -4.09 4.35
C ARG A 116 -7.88 -2.58 4.60
N TRP A 117 -7.31 -2.16 5.73
CA TRP A 117 -7.07 -0.74 6.01
C TRP A 117 -6.06 -0.12 5.03
N ARG A 118 -4.95 -0.80 4.76
CA ARG A 118 -3.97 -0.35 3.75
C ARG A 118 -4.61 -0.19 2.38
N CYS A 119 -5.45 -1.14 1.98
CA CYS A 119 -6.21 -1.10 0.73
C CYS A 119 -7.20 0.05 0.69
N ALA A 120 -7.99 0.24 1.74
CA ALA A 120 -8.92 1.36 1.83
C ALA A 120 -8.20 2.70 1.70
N PHE A 121 -7.10 2.92 2.44
CA PHE A 121 -6.31 4.14 2.33
C PHE A 121 -5.68 4.33 0.95
N ALA A 122 -5.15 3.27 0.33
CA ALA A 122 -4.56 3.33 -1.00
C ALA A 122 -5.61 3.72 -2.06
N VAL A 123 -6.78 3.09 -2.03
CA VAL A 123 -7.89 3.37 -2.97
C VAL A 123 -8.43 4.77 -2.76
N LEU A 124 -8.74 5.16 -1.52
CA LEU A 124 -9.26 6.50 -1.21
C LEU A 124 -8.24 7.59 -1.59
N GLY A 125 -6.95 7.37 -1.33
CA GLY A 125 -5.88 8.28 -1.74
C GLY A 125 -5.82 8.46 -3.25
N ALA A 126 -5.88 7.36 -4.02
CA ALA A 126 -5.90 7.40 -5.47
C ALA A 126 -7.15 8.09 -6.02
N VAL A 127 -8.35 7.77 -5.52
CA VAL A 127 -9.60 8.43 -5.94
C VAL A 127 -9.54 9.93 -5.65
N THR A 128 -9.07 10.33 -4.47
CA THR A 128 -8.96 11.74 -4.10
C THR A 128 -7.99 12.48 -5.02
N ALA A 129 -6.82 11.91 -5.30
CA ALA A 129 -5.84 12.50 -6.20
C ALA A 129 -6.38 12.63 -7.64
N LEU A 130 -7.11 11.62 -8.13
CA LEU A 130 -7.74 11.65 -9.45
C LEU A 130 -8.86 12.70 -9.53
N VAL A 131 -9.67 12.83 -8.48
CA VAL A 131 -10.70 13.89 -8.40
C VAL A 131 -10.05 15.26 -8.42
N ALA A 132 -8.97 15.47 -7.65
CA ALA A 132 -8.23 16.73 -7.64
C ALA A 132 -7.73 17.11 -9.05
N VAL A 133 -7.18 16.13 -9.78
CA VAL A 133 -6.76 16.33 -11.19
C VAL A 133 -7.97 16.70 -12.06
N ALA A 134 -9.10 16.00 -11.91
CA ALA A 134 -10.29 16.20 -12.74
C ALA A 134 -10.99 17.55 -12.46
N THR A 135 -10.90 18.07 -11.25
CA THR A 135 -11.52 19.34 -10.85
C THR A 135 -10.61 20.56 -11.06
N GLY A 136 -9.43 20.38 -11.65
CA GLY A 136 -8.52 21.47 -11.99
C GLY A 136 -7.77 22.06 -10.80
N GLY A 137 -7.42 21.23 -9.81
CA GLY A 137 -6.46 21.60 -8.76
C GLY A 137 -5.08 21.97 -9.32
#